data_AF-A0A418MYL6-F1
#
_entry.id   AF-A0A418MYL6-F1
#
_cell.length_a   1.000
_cell.length_b   1.000
_cell.length_c   1.000
_cell.angle_alpha   90.00
_cell.angle_beta   90.00
_cell.angle_gamma   90.00
#
_symmetry.space_group_name_H-M   'P 1'
#
loop_
_entity.id
_entity.type
_entity.pdbx_description
1 polymer ?
#
loop_
_entity_poly.entity_id
_entity_poly.type
_entity_poly.pdbx_seq_one_letter_code
_entity_poly.pdbx_strand_id
1 'polypeptide(L)'
;MNRGTVYPSRPPRLHPRHVRERQFAVVGFGRRGLDPTEVRHFLHRVAVELATLQRDVVRLDEENSRLKRALRDWQSAQARRRMP
;
A
#
# COMPACT_ATOMS: atom_id res chain seq x y z
N MET A 1 26.56 -5.80 25.51
CA MET A 1 25.17 -6.12 25.12
C MET A 1 24.76 -5.21 23.98
N ASN A 2 24.85 -5.69 22.75
CA ASN A 2 24.64 -4.88 21.54
C ASN A 2 23.15 -4.94 21.15
N ARG A 3 22.43 -3.81 21.26
CA ARG A 3 21.03 -3.70 20.85
C ARG A 3 20.99 -3.67 19.33
N GLY A 4 20.60 -4.80 18.72
CA GLY A 4 20.26 -4.85 17.31
C GLY A 4 19.20 -3.79 17.03
N THR A 5 19.54 -2.81 16.19
CA THR A 5 18.61 -1.86 15.65
C THR A 5 17.64 -2.62 14.77
N VAL A 6 16.47 -2.94 15.33
CA VAL A 6 15.30 -3.35 14.56
C VAL A 6 15.07 -2.23 13.55
N TYR A 7 15.39 -2.48 12.28
CA TYR A 7 15.02 -1.57 11.20
C TYR A 7 13.54 -1.23 11.38
N PRO A 8 13.18 0.05 11.48
CA PRO A 8 11.80 0.41 11.73
C PRO A 8 10.93 -0.25 10.68
N SER A 9 9.88 -0.88 11.19
CA SER A 9 8.78 -1.47 10.45
C SER A 9 8.44 -0.64 9.22
N ARG A 10 8.16 -1.34 8.12
CA ARG A 10 7.82 -0.81 6.79
C ARG A 10 7.26 0.61 6.88
N PRO A 11 7.87 1.60 6.19
CA PRO A 11 7.43 2.98 6.30
C PRO A 11 5.92 3.06 6.06
N PRO A 12 5.21 3.93 6.80
CA PRO A 12 3.76 4.03 6.73
C PRO A 12 3.33 4.17 5.28
N ARG A 13 2.31 3.39 4.90
CA ARG A 13 1.82 3.36 3.52
C ARG A 13 1.48 4.78 3.09
N LEU A 14 2.06 5.22 1.97
CA LEU A 14 1.77 6.52 1.41
C LEU A 14 0.29 6.57 1.01
N HIS A 15 -0.47 7.53 1.55
CA HIS A 15 -1.89 7.68 1.21
C HIS A 15 -2.01 8.57 -0.04
N PRO A 16 -2.91 8.25 -0.99
CA PRO A 16 -3.14 9.09 -2.18
C PRO A 16 -3.35 10.56 -1.85
N ARG A 17 -4.08 10.86 -0.77
CA ARG A 17 -4.28 12.23 -0.26
C ARG A 17 -2.95 12.94 0.05
N HIS A 18 -2.02 12.26 0.73
CA HIS A 18 -0.71 12.81 1.05
C HIS A 18 0.12 13.11 -0.21
N VAL A 19 -0.08 12.36 -1.29
CA VAL A 19 0.58 12.62 -2.58
C VAL A 19 0.02 13.89 -3.22
N ARG A 20 -1.30 14.04 -3.28
CA ARG A 20 -1.95 15.22 -3.88
C ARG A 20 -1.66 16.51 -3.12
N GLU A 21 -1.61 16.42 -1.81
CA GLU A 21 -1.46 17.58 -0.92
C GLU A 21 0.02 17.90 -0.62
N ARG A 22 0.96 17.15 -1.21
CA ARG A 22 2.39 17.37 -1.00
C ARG A 22 2.80 18.70 -1.63
N GLN A 23 3.25 19.62 -0.78
CA GLN A 23 3.89 20.85 -1.21
C GLN A 23 5.41 20.65 -1.27
N PHE A 24 6.02 21.17 -2.33
CA PHE A 24 7.46 21.22 -2.49
C PHE A 24 7.94 22.65 -2.30
N ALA A 25 9.09 22.83 -1.64
CA ALA A 25 9.73 24.13 -1.54
C ALA A 25 10.13 24.61 -2.94
N VAL A 26 9.95 25.92 -3.20
CA VAL A 26 10.47 26.54 -4.41
C VAL A 26 12.00 26.57 -4.33
N VAL A 27 12.67 26.37 -5.47
CA VAL A 27 14.12 26.46 -5.51
C VAL A 27 14.60 27.88 -5.17
N GLY A 28 15.72 27.98 -4.46
CA GLY A 28 16.31 29.27 -4.10
C GLY A 28 16.80 30.09 -5.30
N PHE A 29 17.06 31.37 -5.05
CA PHE A 29 17.50 32.33 -6.07
C PHE A 29 18.69 31.82 -6.90
N GLY A 30 18.63 31.97 -8.23
CA GLY A 30 19.68 31.53 -9.16
C GLY A 30 19.61 30.06 -9.60
N ARG A 31 18.64 29.27 -9.11
CA ARG A 31 18.44 27.87 -9.54
C ARG A 31 17.15 27.75 -10.37
N ARG A 32 17.15 26.89 -11.38
CA ARG A 32 15.93 26.51 -12.12
C ARG A 32 15.30 25.29 -11.44
N GLY A 33 14.00 25.36 -11.20
CA GLY A 33 13.18 24.27 -10.67
C GLY A 33 12.28 23.68 -11.73
N LEU A 34 11.57 22.60 -11.40
CA LEU A 34 10.50 22.05 -12.23
C LEU A 34 9.30 23.01 -12.26
N ASP A 35 8.52 22.97 -13.34
CA ASP A 35 7.26 23.71 -13.42
C ASP A 35 6.30 23.18 -12.33
N PRO A 36 5.86 24.04 -11.39
CA PRO A 36 4.91 23.63 -10.36
C PRO A 36 3.61 23.03 -10.91
N THR A 37 3.19 23.43 -12.11
CA THR A 37 1.98 22.92 -12.77
C THR A 37 2.18 21.49 -13.25
N GLU A 38 3.29 21.23 -13.94
CA GLU A 38 3.65 19.88 -14.37
C GLU A 38 3.80 18.93 -13.18
N VAL A 39 4.47 19.38 -12.10
CA VAL A 39 4.59 18.62 -10.86
C VAL A 39 3.23 18.30 -10.27
N ARG A 40 2.30 19.26 -10.20
CA ARG A 40 0.93 19.02 -9.69
C ARG A 40 0.16 18.00 -10.53
N HIS A 41 0.27 18.06 -11.86
CA HIS A 41 -0.37 17.09 -12.75
C HIS A 41 0.20 15.68 -12.55
N PHE A 42 1.52 15.56 -12.42
CA PHE A 42 2.17 14.29 -12.15
C PHE A 42 1.74 13.70 -10.81
N LEU A 43 1.75 14.50 -9.73
CA LEU A 43 1.29 14.06 -8.41
C LEU A 43 -0.18 13.62 -8.43
N HIS A 44 -1.03 14.31 -9.18
CA HIS A 44 -2.43 13.91 -9.32
C HIS A 44 -2.56 12.52 -9.96
N ARG A 45 -1.84 12.27 -11.07
CA ARG A 45 -1.81 10.96 -11.73
C ARG A 45 -1.30 9.87 -10.78
N VAL A 46 -0.18 10.11 -10.11
CA VAL A 46 0.40 9.17 -9.13
C VAL A 46 -0.58 8.87 -8.00
N ALA A 47 -1.29 9.86 -7.49
CA ALA A 47 -2.28 9.65 -6.44
C ALA A 47 -3.45 8.78 -6.92
N VAL A 48 -3.92 8.98 -8.15
CA VAL A 48 -4.99 8.15 -8.73
C VAL A 48 -4.53 6.70 -8.88
N GLU A 49 -3.34 6.48 -9.45
CA GLU A 49 -2.78 5.14 -9.63
C GLU A 49 -2.54 4.43 -8.29
N LEU A 50 -2.01 5.15 -7.29
CA LEU A 50 -1.83 4.64 -5.94
C LEU A 50 -3.16 4.26 -5.29
N ALA A 51 -4.23 5.02 -5.53
CA ALA A 51 -5.56 4.69 -5.04
C ALA A 51 -6.11 3.42 -5.69
N THR A 52 -5.89 3.23 -6.99
CA THR A 52 -6.26 2.02 -7.73
C THR A 52 -5.53 0.80 -7.17
N LEU A 53 -4.20 0.87 -7.06
CA LEU A 53 -3.40 -0.22 -6.51
C LEU A 53 -3.78 -0.59 -5.07
N GLN A 54 -4.12 0.41 -4.24
CA GLN A 54 -4.58 0.15 -2.88
C GLN A 54 -5.91 -0.60 -2.85
N ARG A 55 -6.85 -0.27 -3.75
CA ARG A 55 -8.13 -1.00 -3.88
C ARG A 55 -7.90 -2.43 -4.34
N ASP A 56 -7.02 -2.64 -5.32
CA ASP A 56 -6.70 -3.97 -5.84
C ASP A 56 -6.08 -4.85 -4.75
N VAL A 57 -5.19 -4.29 -3.91
CA VAL A 57 -4.62 -5.00 -2.77
C VAL A 57 -5.69 -5.42 -1.76
N VAL A 58 -6.64 -4.53 -1.44
CA VAL A 58 -7.75 -4.86 -0.52
C VAL A 58 -8.60 -5.97 -1.11
N ARG A 59 -8.96 -5.88 -2.39
CA ARG A 59 -9.74 -6.90 -3.08
C ARG A 59 -9.03 -8.26 -3.08
N LEU A 60 -7.73 -8.29 -3.37
CA LEU A 60 -6.94 -9.52 -3.37
C LEU A 60 -6.82 -10.12 -1.96
N ASP A 61 -6.76 -9.30 -0.91
CA ASP A 61 -6.73 -9.78 0.47
C ASP A 61 -8.08 -10.40 0.88
N GLU A 62 -9.19 -9.79 0.46
CA GLU A 62 -10.54 -10.32 0.65
C GLU A 62 -10.74 -11.66 -0.07
N GLU A 63 -10.33 -11.74 -1.34
CA GLU A 63 -10.37 -12.96 -2.14
C GLU A 63 -9.51 -14.07 -1.50
N ASN A 64 -8.28 -13.74 -1.09
CA ASN A 64 -7.40 -14.68 -0.38
C ASN A 64 -8.00 -15.15 0.94
N SER A 65 -8.59 -14.25 1.72
CA SER A 65 -9.25 -14.58 2.98
C SER A 65 -10.44 -15.52 2.77
N ARG A 66 -11.22 -15.30 1.70
CA ARG A 66 -12.32 -16.21 1.31
C ARG A 66 -11.79 -17.59 0.92
N LEU A 67 -10.76 -17.67 0.10
CA LEU A 67 -10.15 -18.94 -0.31
C LEU A 67 -9.59 -19.72 0.89
N LYS A 68 -8.86 -19.04 1.78
CA LYS A 68 -8.32 -19.65 3.01
C LYS A 68 -9.42 -20.19 3.91
N ARG A 69 -10.55 -19.47 4.05
CA ARG A 69 -11.72 -19.95 4.82
C ARG A 69 -12.33 -21.21 4.19
N ALA A 70 -12.61 -21.18 2.89
CA ALA A 70 -13.17 -22.34 2.18
C ALA A 70 -12.27 -23.58 2.30
N LEU A 71 -10.95 -23.40 2.18
CA LEU A 71 -9.98 -24.48 2.36
C LEU A 71 -10.02 -25.04 3.79
N ARG A 72 -10.06 -24.16 4.80
CA ARG A 72 -10.13 -24.57 6.21
C ARG A 72 -11.42 -25.33 6.53
N ASP A 73 -12.54 -24.89 5.97
CA ASP A 73 -13.84 -25.53 6.17
C ASP A 73 -13.86 -26.92 5.54
N TRP A 74 -13.33 -27.04 4.33
CA TRP A 74 -13.17 -28.33 3.65
C TRP A 74 -12.24 -29.29 4.42
N GLN A 75 -11.09 -28.81 4.87
CA GLN A 75 -10.16 -29.60 5.70
C GLN A 75 -10.81 -30.08 6.99
N SER A 76 -11.58 -29.21 7.66
CA SER A 76 -12.29 -29.55 8.89
C SER A 76 -13.39 -30.59 8.66
N ALA A 77 -14.15 -30.46 7.57
CA ALA A 77 -15.17 -31.43 7.19
C ALA A 77 -14.56 -32.79 6.87
N GLN A 78 -13.42 -32.81 6.18
CA GLN A 78 -12.72 -34.05 5.85
C GLN A 78 -12.09 -34.72 7.07
N ALA A 79 -11.56 -33.95 8.02
CA ALA A 79 -11.06 -34.48 9.29
C ALA A 79 -12.18 -35.15 10.10
N ARG A 80 -13.35 -34.50 10.20
CA ARG A 80 -14.54 -35.09 10.86
C ARG A 80 -15.00 -36.39 10.20
N ARG A 81 -14.93 -36.49 8.86
CA ARG A 81 -15.28 -37.72 8.13
C ARG A 81 -14.26 -38.85 8.30
N ARG A 82 -13.02 -38.53 8.67
CA ARG A 82 -11.93 -39.49 8.86
C ARG A 82 -11.76 -39.94 10.31
N MET A 83 -12.38 -39.26 11.28
CA MET A 83 -12.46 -39.74 12.65
C MET A 83 -13.61 -40.77 12.76
N PRO A 84 -13.34 -42.02 13.18
CA PRO A 84 -14.34 -43.06 13.36
C PRO A 84 -15.28 -42.80 14.55
#